data_AF-A0A133ZZI4-F1
#
_entry.id   AF-A0A133ZZI4-F1
#
_cell.length_a   1.000
_cell.length_b   1.000
_cell.length_c   1.000
_cell.angle_alpha   90.00
_cell.angle_beta   90.00
_cell.angle_gamma   90.00
#
_symmetry.space_group_name_H-M   'P 1'
#
loop_
_entity.id
_entity.type
_entity.pdbx_description
1 polymer ?
#
loop_
_entity_poly.entity_id
_entity_poly.type
_entity_poly.pdbx_seq_one_letter_code
_entity_poly.pdbx_strand_id
1 'polypeptide(L)'
;MANSTTHSAWQQIQAGVYDTEKLLSGQEYNLAMIKARQTLEIIIKQLSGRDDYDDQSLTDIINSLCENKTISEKSCEHYHKICVISNKAVHENNDDGFNATTAYQLLTEEVQTFIRDYSPKKSKITPVPVRNDNVQRRPVAKSSESAPKRKVVKKTPKKKKPTVNTPDLIKVLIGVVILFILIILFRSLNPLKGGKGTKTKTATTTTVATSEGSESSESSSETTSAQATTTKYITTTKLNVRSSPSKDGDLLATLNVGVSVEYVGAQDANWAIINYNGGQAYVASAYIKPAQ
;
A
#
# COMPACT_ATOMS: atom_id res chain seq x y z
N MET A 1 29.06 22.04 11.11
CA MET A 1 28.60 20.64 11.12
C MET A 1 27.38 20.55 10.23
N ALA A 2 27.28 19.54 9.35
CA ALA A 2 26.13 19.38 8.43
C ALA A 2 26.03 17.92 7.94
N ASN A 3 25.87 16.98 8.87
CA ASN A 3 25.58 15.59 8.52
C ASN A 3 24.06 15.40 8.41
N SER A 4 23.52 15.46 7.19
CA SER A 4 22.15 15.08 6.89
C SER A 4 22.14 14.20 5.63
N THR A 5 21.93 12.90 5.82
CA THR A 5 21.85 11.92 4.74
C THR A 5 20.50 12.04 4.02
N THR A 6 20.39 13.02 3.12
CA THR A 6 19.23 13.19 2.23
C THR A 6 19.14 12.06 1.21
N HIS A 7 18.65 10.91 1.66
CA HIS A 7 18.21 9.85 0.75
C HIS A 7 17.16 10.41 -0.22
N SER A 8 17.28 10.08 -1.50
CA SER A 8 16.28 10.47 -2.50
C SER A 8 14.90 9.94 -2.07
N ALA A 9 13.82 10.70 -2.31
CA ALA A 9 12.47 10.28 -1.97
C ALA A 9 12.14 8.87 -2.49
N TRP A 10 12.65 8.52 -3.68
CA TRP A 10 12.55 7.15 -4.22
C TRP A 10 13.22 6.09 -3.32
N GLN A 11 14.41 6.36 -2.78
CA GLN A 11 15.07 5.44 -1.83
C GLN A 11 14.31 5.33 -0.51
N GLN A 12 13.69 6.43 -0.04
CA GLN A 12 12.86 6.42 1.16
C GLN A 12 11.58 5.59 0.94
N ILE A 13 10.95 5.70 -0.25
CA ILE A 13 9.81 4.87 -0.66
C ILE A 13 10.20 3.38 -0.69
N GLN A 14 11.33 3.03 -1.32
CA GLN A 14 11.82 1.64 -1.35
C GLN A 14 12.10 1.09 0.05
N ALA A 15 12.73 1.88 0.93
CA ALA A 15 12.98 1.51 2.31
C ALA A 15 11.67 1.34 3.10
N GLY A 16 10.70 2.23 2.90
CA GLY A 16 9.38 2.16 3.55
C GLY A 16 8.59 0.91 3.21
N VAL A 17 8.59 0.47 1.94
CA VAL A 17 7.97 -0.80 1.52
C VAL A 17 8.67 -1.99 2.18
N TYR A 18 10.01 -2.04 2.16
CA TYR A 18 10.79 -3.12 2.79
C TYR A 18 10.58 -3.19 4.31
N ASP A 19 10.61 -2.06 4.99
CA ASP A 19 10.34 -1.96 6.42
C ASP A 19 8.91 -2.44 6.74
N THR A 20 7.92 -2.08 5.91
CA THR A 20 6.52 -2.54 6.07
C THR A 20 6.40 -4.06 5.92
N GLU A 21 7.05 -4.66 4.91
CA GLU A 21 7.09 -6.12 4.72
C GLU A 21 7.77 -6.84 5.90
N LYS A 22 8.84 -6.25 6.43
CA LYS A 22 9.58 -6.77 7.58
C LYS A 22 8.75 -6.71 8.86
N LEU A 23 8.00 -5.64 9.09
CA LEU A 23 7.09 -5.49 10.24
C LEU A 23 5.95 -6.52 10.18
N LEU A 24 5.33 -6.71 9.01
CA LEU A 24 4.38 -7.79 8.75
C LEU A 24 4.97 -9.18 9.03
N SER A 25 6.21 -9.42 8.59
CA SER A 25 6.93 -10.67 8.85
C SER A 25 7.26 -10.88 10.34
N GLY A 26 7.39 -9.79 11.10
CA GLY A 26 7.56 -9.79 12.56
C GLY A 26 6.26 -9.87 13.36
N GLN A 27 5.09 -9.81 12.69
CA GLN A 27 3.76 -9.68 13.31
C GLN A 27 3.53 -8.35 14.05
N GLU A 28 4.31 -7.30 13.72
CA GLU A 28 4.14 -5.94 14.23
C GLU A 28 3.12 -5.18 13.36
N TYR A 29 1.87 -5.65 13.33
CA TYR A 29 0.86 -5.24 12.35
C TYR A 29 0.44 -3.76 12.50
N ASN A 30 0.29 -3.27 13.73
CA ASN A 30 0.05 -1.86 14.04
C ASN A 30 1.12 -0.96 13.42
N LEU A 31 2.39 -1.29 13.66
CA LEU A 31 3.52 -0.51 13.16
C LEU A 31 3.68 -0.65 11.64
N ALA A 32 3.34 -1.80 11.05
CA ALA A 32 3.26 -1.98 9.60
C ALA A 32 2.21 -1.06 8.96
N MET A 33 1.02 -0.92 9.55
CA MET A 33 -0.01 0.00 9.08
C MET A 33 0.44 1.46 9.16
N ILE A 34 1.09 1.86 10.26
CA ILE A 34 1.65 3.21 10.43
C ILE A 34 2.75 3.48 9.41
N LYS A 35 3.67 2.53 9.22
CA LYS A 35 4.77 2.63 8.26
C LYS A 35 4.29 2.70 6.81
N ALA A 36 3.22 1.98 6.47
CA ALA A 36 2.61 2.04 5.15
C ALA A 36 2.12 3.46 4.81
N ARG A 37 1.43 4.12 5.76
CA ARG A 37 1.03 5.52 5.62
C ARG A 37 2.22 6.47 5.50
N GLN A 38 3.24 6.35 6.36
CA GLN A 38 4.44 7.19 6.26
C GLN A 38 5.12 7.07 4.89
N THR A 39 5.09 5.86 4.30
CA THR A 39 5.63 5.62 2.95
C THR A 39 4.75 6.26 1.87
N LEU A 40 3.43 6.19 2.01
CA LEU A 40 2.47 6.86 1.14
C LEU A 40 2.57 8.40 1.22
N GLU A 41 2.79 8.98 2.40
CA GLU A 41 2.98 10.42 2.58
C GLU A 41 4.18 10.95 1.77
N ILE A 42 5.24 10.16 1.62
CA ILE A 42 6.39 10.51 0.76
C ILE A 42 5.98 10.50 -0.73
N ILE A 43 5.17 9.52 -1.16
CA ILE A 43 4.62 9.47 -2.54
C ILE A 43 3.76 10.71 -2.80
N ILE A 44 2.83 11.02 -1.90
CA ILE A 44 1.93 12.18 -1.99
C ILE A 44 2.71 13.50 -2.03
N LYS A 45 3.79 13.65 -1.25
CA LYS A 45 4.71 14.79 -1.31
C LYS A 45 5.42 14.94 -2.67
N GLN A 46 5.77 13.84 -3.33
CA GLN A 46 6.33 13.89 -4.70
C GLN A 46 5.26 14.19 -5.77
N LEU A 47 3.98 13.95 -5.49
CA LEU A 47 2.88 14.20 -6.43
C LEU A 47 2.32 15.62 -6.36
N SER A 48 2.26 16.22 -5.17
CA SER A 48 1.75 17.59 -4.98
C SER A 48 2.72 18.67 -5.44
N GLY A 49 4.03 18.39 -5.42
CA GLY A 49 5.07 19.39 -5.66
C GLY A 49 5.16 20.48 -4.59
N ARG A 50 4.55 20.26 -3.41
CA ARG A 50 4.65 21.13 -2.23
C ARG A 50 5.68 20.57 -1.24
N ASP A 51 6.48 21.46 -0.66
CA ASP A 51 7.39 21.13 0.44
C ASP A 51 6.75 21.47 1.80
N ASP A 52 5.75 22.34 1.81
CA ASP A 52 4.98 22.85 2.95
C ASP A 52 3.71 22.01 3.19
N TYR A 53 3.67 21.31 4.34
CA TYR A 53 2.62 20.34 4.68
C TYR A 53 2.05 20.51 6.10
N ASP A 54 2.60 21.41 6.90
CA ASP A 54 2.45 21.36 8.37
C ASP A 54 1.03 21.72 8.87
N ASP A 55 0.24 22.45 8.07
CA ASP A 55 -1.12 22.90 8.42
C ASP A 55 -2.26 22.16 7.69
N GLN A 56 -1.99 21.31 6.68
CA GLN A 56 -3.04 20.71 5.84
C GLN A 56 -3.19 19.19 6.04
N SER A 57 -4.44 18.73 6.23
CA SER A 57 -4.74 17.31 6.44
C SER A 57 -4.38 16.49 5.20
N LEU A 58 -3.74 15.34 5.42
CA LEU A 58 -3.36 14.41 4.35
C LEU A 58 -4.55 14.04 3.44
N THR A 59 -5.75 13.91 4.01
CA THR A 59 -6.99 13.65 3.28
C THR A 59 -7.31 14.76 2.28
N ASP A 60 -7.10 16.04 2.63
CA ASP A 60 -7.42 17.18 1.77
C ASP A 60 -6.47 17.26 0.58
N ILE A 61 -5.20 16.90 0.80
CA ILE A 61 -4.19 16.78 -0.26
C ILE A 61 -4.51 15.60 -1.19
N ILE A 62 -4.98 14.46 -0.66
CA ILE A 62 -5.47 13.34 -1.48
C ILE A 62 -6.66 13.80 -2.32
N ASN A 63 -7.70 14.37 -1.70
CA ASN A 63 -8.88 14.93 -2.38
C ASN A 63 -8.47 15.85 -3.54
N SER A 64 -7.57 16.80 -3.27
CA SER A 64 -7.09 17.74 -4.28
C SER A 64 -6.31 17.07 -5.42
N LEU A 65 -5.52 16.02 -5.14
CA LEU A 65 -4.86 15.22 -6.18
C LEU A 65 -5.86 14.43 -7.05
N CYS A 66 -6.99 14.00 -6.49
CA CYS A 66 -8.06 13.31 -7.20
C CYS A 66 -8.90 14.29 -8.06
N GLU A 67 -9.34 15.41 -7.47
CA GLU A 67 -10.09 16.48 -8.15
C GLU A 67 -9.33 17.06 -9.35
N ASN A 68 -8.04 17.35 -9.16
CA ASN A 68 -7.14 17.82 -10.21
C ASN A 68 -6.69 16.71 -11.18
N LYS A 69 -7.19 15.47 -11.01
CA LYS A 69 -6.87 14.27 -11.83
C LYS A 69 -5.37 14.03 -11.99
N THR A 70 -4.60 14.39 -10.96
CA THR A 70 -3.15 14.17 -10.88
C THR A 70 -2.86 12.70 -10.56
N ILE A 71 -3.71 12.07 -9.73
CA ILE A 71 -3.74 10.62 -9.54
C ILE A 71 -4.96 9.99 -10.19
N SER A 72 -4.91 8.67 -10.39
CA SER A 72 -6.05 7.89 -10.90
C SER A 72 -7.15 7.76 -9.84
N GLU A 73 -8.39 7.51 -10.28
CA GLU A 73 -9.53 7.20 -9.41
C GLU A 73 -9.23 6.00 -8.48
N LYS A 74 -8.62 4.93 -9.03
CA LYS A 74 -8.16 3.78 -8.26
C LYS A 74 -7.10 4.15 -7.22
N SER A 75 -6.13 5.00 -7.59
CA SER A 75 -5.11 5.52 -6.67
C SER A 75 -5.74 6.34 -5.54
N CYS A 76 -6.79 7.11 -5.83
CA CYS A 76 -7.56 7.85 -4.84
C CYS A 76 -8.16 6.90 -3.78
N GLU A 77 -8.90 5.87 -4.22
CA GLU A 77 -9.47 4.84 -3.34
C GLU A 77 -8.39 4.14 -2.50
N HIS A 78 -7.26 3.77 -3.13
CA HIS A 78 -6.13 3.15 -2.45
C HIS A 78 -5.53 4.05 -1.36
N TYR A 79 -5.34 5.34 -1.65
CA TYR A 79 -4.75 6.30 -0.71
C TYR A 79 -5.68 6.52 0.50
N HIS A 80 -6.98 6.72 0.26
CA HIS A 80 -7.97 6.82 1.33
C HIS A 80 -8.03 5.55 2.18
N LYS A 81 -8.03 4.37 1.55
CA LYS A 81 -8.10 3.08 2.27
C LYS A 81 -6.87 2.84 3.14
N ILE A 82 -5.66 3.17 2.67
CA ILE A 82 -4.45 3.16 3.51
C ILE A 82 -4.61 4.14 4.68
N CYS A 83 -5.10 5.36 4.44
CA CYS A 83 -5.29 6.35 5.52
C CYS A 83 -6.30 5.90 6.59
N VAL A 84 -7.44 5.32 6.20
CA VAL A 84 -8.45 4.78 7.14
C VAL A 84 -7.87 3.65 7.99
N ILE A 85 -7.17 2.69 7.36
CA ILE A 85 -6.49 1.59 8.06
C ILE A 85 -5.48 2.14 9.07
N SER A 86 -4.64 3.09 8.65
CA SER A 86 -3.59 3.65 9.50
C SER A 86 -4.13 4.59 10.59
N ASN A 87 -5.24 5.32 10.37
CA ASN A 87 -5.92 6.08 11.43
C ASN A 87 -6.36 5.13 12.56
N LYS A 88 -6.99 4.00 12.21
CA LYS A 88 -7.41 2.98 13.17
C LYS A 88 -6.20 2.36 13.91
N ALA A 89 -5.06 2.18 13.23
CA ALA A 89 -3.81 1.78 13.89
C ALA A 89 -3.28 2.83 14.90
N VAL A 90 -3.20 4.10 14.51
CA VAL A 90 -2.67 5.19 15.36
C VAL A 90 -3.57 5.49 16.56
N HIS A 91 -4.89 5.55 16.37
CA HIS A 91 -5.82 6.09 17.39
C HIS A 91 -6.53 5.01 18.22
N GLU A 92 -6.75 3.82 17.68
CA GLU A 92 -7.41 2.70 18.39
C GLU A 92 -6.43 1.60 18.79
N ASN A 93 -5.12 1.79 18.54
CA ASN A 93 -4.06 0.78 18.75
C ASN A 93 -4.39 -0.56 18.04
N ASN A 94 -5.05 -0.51 16.88
CA ASN A 94 -5.43 -1.70 16.12
C ASN A 94 -4.19 -2.45 15.60
N ASP A 95 -4.15 -3.76 15.84
CA ASP A 95 -3.05 -4.67 15.45
C ASP A 95 -3.55 -5.80 14.53
N ASP A 96 -4.65 -5.57 13.80
CA ASP A 96 -5.18 -6.57 12.86
C ASP A 96 -4.26 -6.81 11.65
N GLY A 97 -3.81 -8.07 11.52
CA GLY A 97 -2.95 -8.52 10.43
C GLY A 97 -3.61 -8.51 9.04
N PHE A 98 -4.95 -8.60 8.95
CA PHE A 98 -5.63 -8.48 7.66
C PHE A 98 -5.57 -7.03 7.12
N ASN A 99 -5.85 -6.05 7.98
CA ASN A 99 -5.70 -4.63 7.68
C ASN A 99 -4.23 -4.26 7.36
N ALA A 100 -3.26 -4.77 8.11
CA ALA A 100 -1.84 -4.57 7.82
C ALA A 100 -1.42 -5.16 6.46
N THR A 101 -1.84 -6.39 6.16
CA THR A 101 -1.59 -7.05 4.86
C THR A 101 -2.23 -6.24 3.72
N THR A 102 -3.45 -5.74 3.93
CA THR A 102 -4.17 -4.91 2.97
C THR A 102 -3.44 -3.59 2.71
N ALA A 103 -2.99 -2.89 3.76
CA ALA A 103 -2.22 -1.64 3.62
C ALA A 103 -0.91 -1.86 2.85
N TYR A 104 -0.20 -2.96 3.11
CA TYR A 104 1.03 -3.31 2.38
C TYR A 104 0.78 -3.64 0.90
N GLN A 105 -0.27 -4.39 0.59
CA GLN A 105 -0.63 -4.70 -0.80
C GLN A 105 -0.99 -3.42 -1.60
N LEU A 106 -1.83 -2.56 -1.02
CA LEU A 106 -2.22 -1.29 -1.63
C LEU A 106 -1.02 -0.35 -1.83
N LEU A 107 -0.16 -0.21 -0.81
CA LEU A 107 1.08 0.55 -0.90
C LEU A 107 1.97 0.02 -2.02
N THR A 108 2.12 -1.31 -2.11
CA THR A 108 2.98 -1.94 -3.12
C THR A 108 2.45 -1.71 -4.53
N GLU A 109 1.13 -1.81 -4.75
CA GLU A 109 0.55 -1.48 -6.07
C GLU A 109 0.75 0.01 -6.41
N GLU A 110 0.51 0.90 -5.46
CA GLU A 110 0.66 2.35 -5.68
C GLU A 110 2.10 2.80 -5.87
N VAL A 111 3.07 2.11 -5.27
CA VAL A 111 4.49 2.29 -5.58
C VAL A 111 4.79 1.88 -7.04
N GLN A 112 4.21 0.79 -7.55
CA GLN A 112 4.37 0.41 -8.97
C GLN A 112 3.68 1.42 -9.91
N THR A 113 2.48 1.88 -9.58
CA THR A 113 1.76 2.94 -10.32
C THR A 113 2.56 4.24 -10.31
N PHE A 114 3.15 4.64 -9.18
CA PHE A 114 4.03 5.80 -9.07
C PHE A 114 5.27 5.65 -9.98
N ILE A 115 5.96 4.52 -9.98
CA ILE A 115 7.10 4.28 -10.90
C ILE A 115 6.67 4.37 -12.36
N ARG A 116 5.52 3.77 -12.70
CA ARG A 116 5.02 3.64 -14.08
C ARG A 116 4.54 4.97 -14.65
N ASP A 117 3.78 5.74 -13.88
CA ASP A 117 2.99 6.85 -14.39
C ASP A 117 3.54 8.22 -13.98
N TYR A 118 3.86 8.39 -12.68
CA TYR A 118 4.12 9.70 -12.07
C TYR A 118 5.60 10.03 -11.82
N SER A 119 6.46 9.00 -11.69
CA SER A 119 7.91 9.17 -11.57
C SER A 119 8.44 9.97 -12.77
N PRO A 120 9.34 10.95 -12.55
CA PRO A 120 9.80 11.85 -13.60
C PRO A 120 10.64 11.11 -14.65
N LYS A 121 9.94 10.54 -15.64
CA LYS A 121 10.47 9.96 -16.87
C LYS A 121 11.42 10.97 -17.49
N LYS A 122 12.74 10.69 -17.40
CA LYS A 122 13.81 11.55 -17.93
C LYS A 122 13.39 12.06 -19.30
N SER A 123 13.29 13.39 -19.40
CA SER A 123 12.62 14.12 -20.48
C SER A 123 12.51 13.32 -21.79
N LYS A 124 11.27 13.07 -22.22
CA LYS A 124 11.01 12.83 -23.65
C LYS A 124 11.39 14.12 -24.37
N ILE A 125 12.67 14.23 -24.73
CA ILE A 125 13.16 15.15 -25.74
C ILE A 125 12.55 14.65 -27.05
N THR A 126 11.32 15.10 -27.33
CA THR A 126 10.75 15.05 -28.67
C THR A 126 11.71 15.83 -29.56
N PRO A 127 12.38 15.21 -30.55
CA PRO A 127 13.16 15.98 -31.50
C PRO A 127 12.17 16.83 -32.27
N VAL A 128 12.17 18.15 -32.03
CA VAL A 128 11.35 19.08 -32.80
C VAL A 128 11.74 18.89 -34.27
N PRO A 129 10.78 18.60 -35.19
CA PRO A 129 11.12 18.43 -36.59
C PRO A 129 11.75 19.72 -37.12
N VAL A 130 13.05 19.66 -37.44
CA VAL A 130 13.74 20.78 -38.06
C VAL A 130 13.15 20.95 -39.45
N ARG A 131 12.27 21.95 -39.57
CA ARG A 131 11.61 22.29 -40.83
C ARG A 131 12.66 22.83 -41.80
N ASN A 132 13.10 21.95 -42.71
CA ASN A 132 14.12 22.26 -43.69
C ASN A 132 13.51 23.06 -44.87
N ASP A 133 13.12 24.31 -44.63
CA ASP A 133 12.62 25.23 -45.66
C ASP A 133 13.77 25.62 -46.62
N ASN A 134 13.98 24.78 -47.63
CA ASN A 134 14.97 24.98 -48.69
C ASN A 134 14.56 26.13 -49.64
N VAL A 135 14.78 27.37 -49.22
CA VAL A 135 14.47 28.57 -50.01
C VAL A 135 15.56 28.86 -51.04
N GLN A 136 15.33 28.39 -52.27
CA GLN A 136 16.15 28.66 -53.45
C GLN A 136 16.41 30.17 -53.64
N ARG A 137 17.69 30.61 -53.61
CA ARG A 137 18.09 31.98 -54.01
C ARG A 137 19.32 31.95 -54.92
N ARG A 138 19.38 32.89 -55.86
CA ARG A 138 20.39 32.98 -56.93
C ARG A 138 21.80 33.31 -56.39
N PRO A 139 22.89 32.82 -57.02
CA PRO A 139 24.25 33.24 -56.71
C PRO A 139 24.62 34.56 -57.42
N VAL A 140 25.37 35.43 -56.74
CA VAL A 140 26.03 36.61 -57.33
C VAL A 140 27.41 36.83 -56.69
N ALA A 141 28.44 36.92 -57.55
CA ALA A 141 29.76 37.57 -57.36
C ALA A 141 30.75 37.15 -56.24
N LYS A 142 31.82 36.47 -56.70
CA LYS A 142 33.26 36.83 -56.55
C LYS A 142 34.04 36.64 -55.23
N SER A 143 35.36 36.62 -55.44
CA SER A 143 36.50 36.79 -54.51
C SER A 143 36.83 35.64 -53.54
N SER A 144 37.82 34.85 -53.93
CA SER A 144 38.73 34.09 -53.06
C SER A 144 39.81 34.99 -52.45
N GLU A 145 40.21 34.77 -51.19
CA GLU A 145 41.63 34.82 -50.75
C GLU A 145 41.82 34.25 -49.30
N SER A 146 42.95 33.57 -49.06
CA SER A 146 43.66 33.43 -47.77
C SER A 146 43.11 32.57 -46.59
N ALA A 147 43.73 31.39 -46.45
CA ALA A 147 44.43 30.91 -45.25
C ALA A 147 43.67 30.42 -43.97
N PRO A 148 44.29 29.57 -43.10
CA PRO A 148 43.55 28.60 -42.27
C PRO A 148 43.71 28.74 -40.74
N LYS A 149 42.78 28.14 -39.96
CA LYS A 149 42.94 27.91 -38.50
C LYS A 149 42.48 26.51 -38.05
N ARG A 150 43.26 25.88 -37.15
CA ARG A 150 43.11 24.51 -36.62
C ARG A 150 41.94 24.36 -35.62
N LYS A 151 41.21 23.23 -35.68
CA LYS A 151 40.60 22.52 -34.52
C LYS A 151 40.68 21.00 -34.80
N VAL A 152 41.68 20.29 -34.27
CA VAL A 152 41.66 19.60 -32.96
C VAL A 152 40.60 18.49 -32.88
N VAL A 153 41.02 17.25 -33.12
CA VAL A 153 40.25 16.03 -32.83
C VAL A 153 40.18 15.82 -31.31
N LYS A 154 38.96 15.73 -30.76
CA LYS A 154 38.75 15.33 -29.35
C LYS A 154 38.21 13.90 -29.28
N LYS A 155 38.94 13.02 -28.57
CA LYS A 155 38.64 11.59 -28.44
C LYS A 155 37.49 11.34 -27.45
N THR A 156 36.74 10.27 -27.66
CA THR A 156 35.74 9.77 -26.70
C THR A 156 36.41 9.12 -25.46
N PRO A 157 35.89 9.33 -24.24
CA PRO A 157 36.39 8.66 -23.05
C PRO A 157 35.84 7.23 -22.96
N LYS A 158 36.72 6.23 -22.82
CA LYS A 158 36.32 4.83 -22.57
C LYS A 158 35.98 4.62 -21.08
N LYS A 159 35.00 3.75 -20.81
CA LYS A 159 34.59 3.33 -19.46
C LYS A 159 35.77 2.71 -18.69
N LYS A 160 35.94 3.07 -17.41
CA LYS A 160 36.74 2.29 -16.45
C LYS A 160 35.80 1.39 -15.64
N LYS A 161 36.21 0.15 -15.35
CA LYS A 161 35.56 -0.73 -14.35
C LYS A 161 36.21 -0.49 -12.98
N PRO A 162 35.48 -0.60 -11.85
CA PRO A 162 36.09 -0.61 -10.53
C PRO A 162 36.85 -1.92 -10.28
N THR A 163 37.99 -1.83 -9.58
CA THR A 163 38.73 -2.97 -9.05
C THR A 163 38.42 -3.11 -7.57
N VAL A 164 37.86 -4.23 -7.13
CA VAL A 164 37.50 -4.46 -5.72
C VAL A 164 38.68 -5.10 -4.99
N ASN A 165 39.03 -4.58 -3.81
CA ASN A 165 40.17 -5.04 -3.04
C ASN A 165 39.86 -6.38 -2.34
N THR A 166 40.49 -7.46 -2.81
CA THR A 166 40.30 -8.82 -2.27
C THR A 166 40.64 -9.03 -0.79
N PRO A 167 41.66 -8.41 -0.15
CA PRO A 167 41.98 -8.72 1.24
C PRO A 167 40.95 -8.21 2.25
N ASP A 168 40.07 -7.29 1.87
CA ASP A 168 39.06 -6.72 2.76
C ASP A 168 37.75 -7.52 2.72
N LEU A 169 37.36 -7.99 1.52
CA LEU A 169 36.24 -8.92 1.35
C LEU A 169 36.41 -10.22 2.15
N ILE A 170 37.66 -10.71 2.28
CA ILE A 170 38.00 -11.89 3.09
C ILE A 170 37.71 -11.66 4.58
N LYS A 171 37.98 -10.46 5.12
CA LYS A 171 37.66 -10.14 6.53
C LYS A 171 36.16 -10.09 6.78
N VAL A 172 35.40 -9.50 5.86
CA VAL A 172 33.92 -9.49 5.91
C VAL A 172 33.39 -10.92 5.87
N LEU A 173 33.93 -11.77 4.98
CA LEU A 173 33.52 -13.18 4.88
C LEU A 173 33.80 -13.96 6.17
N ILE A 174 34.97 -13.77 6.79
CA ILE A 174 35.32 -14.38 8.09
C ILE A 174 34.35 -13.94 9.19
N GLY A 175 34.01 -12.64 9.25
CA GLY A 175 33.02 -12.12 10.20
C GLY A 175 31.62 -12.74 10.01
N VAL A 176 31.17 -12.89 8.77
CA VAL A 176 29.89 -13.55 8.44
C VAL A 176 29.90 -15.04 8.82
N VAL A 177 31.01 -15.75 8.59
CA VAL A 177 31.16 -17.17 8.98
C VAL A 177 31.11 -17.34 10.51
N ILE A 178 31.79 -16.46 11.27
CA ILE A 178 31.74 -16.47 12.73
C ILE A 178 30.32 -16.19 13.23
N LEU A 179 29.61 -15.22 12.63
CA LEU A 179 28.21 -14.93 12.96
C LEU A 179 27.29 -16.13 12.70
N PHE A 180 27.46 -16.83 11.57
CA PHE A 180 26.72 -18.06 11.28
C PHE A 180 26.98 -19.18 12.30
N ILE A 181 28.23 -19.38 12.71
CA ILE A 181 28.58 -20.38 13.74
C ILE A 181 27.93 -20.03 15.09
N LEU A 182 27.91 -18.76 15.49
CA LEU A 182 27.21 -18.31 16.70
C LEU A 182 25.70 -18.54 16.63
N ILE A 183 25.06 -18.26 15.48
CA ILE A 183 23.62 -18.51 15.26
C ILE A 183 23.31 -20.02 15.35
N ILE A 184 24.16 -20.88 14.77
CA ILE A 184 24.00 -22.33 14.82
C ILE A 184 24.16 -22.86 16.26
N LEU A 185 25.16 -22.37 17.01
CA LEU A 185 25.33 -22.71 18.43
C LEU A 185 24.12 -22.28 19.26
N PHE A 186 23.65 -21.04 19.11
CA PHE A 186 22.50 -20.53 19.86
C PHE A 186 21.21 -21.31 19.55
N ARG A 187 21.02 -21.70 18.28
CA ARG A 187 19.87 -22.52 17.85
C ARG A 187 19.98 -23.99 18.26
N SER A 188 21.20 -24.50 18.50
CA SER A 188 21.44 -25.84 19.05
C SER A 188 21.20 -25.94 20.56
N LEU A 189 21.27 -24.83 21.30
CA LEU A 189 21.18 -24.81 22.77
C LEU A 189 19.75 -24.67 23.32
N ASN A 190 18.75 -24.32 22.48
CA ASN A 190 17.33 -24.29 22.87
C ASN A 190 16.43 -25.36 22.19
N PRO A 191 16.60 -26.68 22.46
CA PRO A 191 15.75 -27.74 21.89
C PRO A 191 14.72 -28.35 22.88
N LEU A 192 13.75 -27.58 23.40
CA LEU A 192 12.58 -28.08 24.15
C LEU A 192 11.28 -27.43 23.59
N LYS A 193 10.30 -28.18 23.09
CA LYS A 193 9.19 -28.86 23.82
C LYS A 193 8.15 -27.84 24.37
N GLY A 194 6.87 -27.81 24.00
CA GLY A 194 6.06 -28.65 23.10
C GLY A 194 4.79 -29.20 23.80
N GLY A 195 3.59 -29.09 23.19
CA GLY A 195 2.33 -29.61 23.77
C GLY A 195 1.04 -29.13 23.09
N LYS A 196 -0.09 -29.82 23.35
CA LYS A 196 -1.45 -29.52 22.86
C LYS A 196 -2.43 -29.33 24.04
N GLY A 197 -3.50 -28.55 23.81
CA GLY A 197 -4.76 -28.58 24.57
C GLY A 197 -4.76 -27.85 25.92
N THR A 198 -5.90 -27.63 26.60
CA THR A 198 -7.32 -27.72 26.18
C THR A 198 -8.19 -26.97 27.21
N LYS A 199 -9.45 -26.64 26.84
CA LYS A 199 -10.48 -26.03 27.70
C LYS A 199 -10.57 -26.64 29.12
N THR A 200 -10.94 -25.83 30.12
CA THR A 200 -11.88 -26.19 31.20
C THR A 200 -12.51 -24.92 31.80
N LYS A 201 -13.82 -24.99 32.12
CA LYS A 201 -14.56 -23.98 32.91
C LYS A 201 -14.59 -24.40 34.38
N THR A 202 -14.65 -23.42 35.30
CA THR A 202 -15.48 -23.47 36.53
C THR A 202 -15.80 -22.02 36.92
N ALA A 203 -16.93 -21.79 37.59
CA ALA A 203 -17.43 -20.46 37.99
C ALA A 203 -17.87 -20.50 39.47
N THR A 204 -18.66 -19.48 39.88
CA THR A 204 -19.52 -19.43 41.09
C THR A 204 -18.87 -18.89 42.37
N THR A 205 -19.46 -18.00 43.19
CA THR A 205 -20.54 -16.97 43.10
C THR A 205 -20.56 -16.19 44.45
N THR A 206 -21.26 -15.04 44.55
CA THR A 206 -22.01 -14.47 45.73
C THR A 206 -21.58 -13.02 46.04
N THR A 207 -22.41 -11.95 46.21
CA THR A 207 -23.81 -11.48 45.93
C THR A 207 -23.85 -9.99 46.43
N VAL A 208 -24.75 -9.02 46.17
CA VAL A 208 -25.96 -8.68 45.36
C VAL A 208 -26.07 -7.12 45.46
N ALA A 209 -26.61 -6.28 44.57
CA ALA A 209 -27.95 -6.19 43.93
C ALA A 209 -27.84 -5.43 42.57
N THR A 210 -28.83 -5.03 41.74
CA THR A 210 -30.23 -4.49 41.82
C THR A 210 -30.33 -2.99 42.13
N SER A 211 -30.93 -2.09 41.32
CA SER A 211 -31.31 -2.02 39.87
C SER A 211 -31.72 -0.54 39.55
N GLU A 212 -32.30 -0.06 38.42
CA GLU A 212 -32.84 -0.64 37.16
C GLU A 212 -32.95 0.43 36.03
N GLY A 213 -33.05 -0.01 34.76
CA GLY A 213 -33.44 0.81 33.57
C GLY A 213 -32.36 1.75 32.97
N SER A 214 -32.55 2.36 31.79
CA SER A 214 -33.27 2.02 30.54
C SER A 214 -33.01 3.16 29.53
N GLU A 215 -33.12 2.91 28.21
CA GLU A 215 -32.95 3.90 27.11
C GLU A 215 -31.54 4.57 27.00
N SER A 216 -31.16 5.25 25.92
CA SER A 216 -31.32 4.96 24.47
C SER A 216 -30.36 5.86 23.68
N SER A 217 -29.83 5.38 22.55
CA SER A 217 -29.11 6.18 21.53
C SER A 217 -27.76 6.78 22.02
N GLU A 218 -26.86 7.32 21.19
CA GLU A 218 -26.84 7.53 19.73
C GLU A 218 -25.38 7.61 19.21
N SER A 219 -25.18 7.40 17.89
CA SER A 219 -24.03 7.89 17.08
C SER A 219 -22.59 7.46 17.42
N SER A 220 -21.67 7.32 16.47
CA SER A 220 -21.83 7.14 15.01
C SER A 220 -20.62 6.37 14.47
N SER A 221 -20.87 5.43 13.53
CA SER A 221 -19.84 4.58 12.92
C SER A 221 -19.89 4.69 11.39
N GLU A 222 -19.60 5.87 10.85
CA GLU A 222 -19.62 6.10 9.41
C GLU A 222 -18.45 5.40 8.70
N THR A 223 -18.75 4.30 8.02
CA THR A 223 -17.92 3.70 6.97
C THR A 223 -18.72 3.66 5.68
N THR A 224 -18.54 4.67 4.81
CA THR A 224 -19.10 4.81 3.46
C THR A 224 -18.36 5.99 2.79
N SER A 225 -17.95 5.98 1.53
CA SER A 225 -18.09 4.98 0.46
C SER A 225 -16.82 4.89 -0.38
N ALA A 226 -16.45 3.69 -0.82
CA ALA A 226 -16.00 3.51 -2.19
C ALA A 226 -17.23 3.05 -2.97
N GLN A 227 -17.53 3.66 -4.12
CA GLN A 227 -18.84 3.56 -4.77
C GLN A 227 -19.02 2.24 -5.52
N ALA A 228 -19.04 1.13 -4.78
CA ALA A 228 -19.41 -0.18 -5.27
C ALA A 228 -20.79 -0.09 -5.95
N THR A 229 -20.90 -0.63 -7.17
CA THR A 229 -22.16 -0.72 -7.89
C THR A 229 -23.08 -1.72 -7.18
N THR A 230 -23.82 -1.26 -6.16
CA THR A 230 -24.67 -2.04 -5.27
C THR A 230 -25.79 -2.73 -6.04
N THR A 231 -25.44 -3.85 -6.66
CA THR A 231 -26.39 -4.68 -7.38
C THR A 231 -27.23 -5.36 -6.31
N LYS A 232 -28.55 -5.14 -6.35
CA LYS A 232 -29.44 -5.85 -5.45
C LYS A 232 -29.45 -7.31 -5.84
N TYR A 233 -29.14 -8.18 -4.89
CA TYR A 233 -29.29 -9.63 -5.01
C TYR A 233 -30.45 -10.07 -4.13
N ILE A 234 -30.99 -11.26 -4.39
CA ILE A 234 -32.11 -11.87 -3.67
C ILE A 234 -31.71 -13.26 -3.20
N THR A 235 -32.02 -13.61 -1.95
CA THR A 235 -31.78 -14.93 -1.36
C THR A 235 -32.67 -16.01 -1.99
N THR A 236 -32.07 -17.13 -2.40
CA THR A 236 -32.80 -18.27 -3.00
C THR A 236 -33.22 -19.33 -1.98
N THR A 237 -32.64 -19.30 -0.77
CA THR A 237 -32.96 -20.18 0.36
C THR A 237 -32.83 -19.42 1.68
N LYS A 238 -33.13 -20.05 2.82
CA LYS A 238 -32.83 -19.51 4.15
C LYS A 238 -31.32 -19.45 4.35
N LEU A 239 -30.75 -18.25 4.47
CA LEU A 239 -29.32 -18.00 4.31
C LEU A 239 -28.71 -17.31 5.54
N ASN A 240 -27.60 -17.86 6.04
CA ASN A 240 -26.87 -17.31 7.18
C ASN A 240 -25.87 -16.24 6.74
N VAL A 241 -25.89 -15.11 7.44
CA VAL A 241 -24.97 -13.97 7.33
C VAL A 241 -23.91 -14.08 8.43
N ARG A 242 -22.64 -13.96 8.10
CA ARG A 242 -21.53 -14.21 9.03
C ARG A 242 -20.47 -13.12 9.10
N SER A 243 -19.74 -13.07 10.21
CA SER A 243 -18.61 -12.16 10.45
C SER A 243 -17.38 -12.43 9.58
N SER A 244 -17.23 -13.64 9.05
CA SER A 244 -16.12 -14.04 8.19
C SER A 244 -16.55 -15.07 7.12
N PRO A 245 -15.79 -15.26 6.02
CA PRO A 245 -16.06 -16.24 4.97
C PRO A 245 -15.72 -17.68 5.41
N SER A 246 -16.32 -18.13 6.51
CA SER A 246 -16.18 -19.49 7.04
C SER A 246 -17.49 -19.98 7.66
N LYS A 247 -17.67 -21.31 7.69
CA LYS A 247 -18.77 -21.95 8.43
C LYS A 247 -18.61 -21.83 9.94
N ASP A 248 -17.41 -21.51 10.39
CA ASP A 248 -17.04 -21.31 11.81
C ASP A 248 -17.10 -19.83 12.24
N GLY A 249 -17.28 -18.90 11.30
CA GLY A 249 -17.46 -17.46 11.60
C GLY A 249 -18.81 -17.18 12.28
N ASP A 250 -18.86 -16.18 13.15
CA ASP A 250 -20.04 -15.86 13.97
C ASP A 250 -21.29 -15.62 13.13
N LEU A 251 -22.43 -16.10 13.62
CA LEU A 251 -23.72 -15.91 12.96
C LEU A 251 -24.29 -14.53 13.33
N LEU A 252 -24.19 -13.57 12.40
CA LEU A 252 -24.73 -12.23 12.59
C LEU A 252 -26.26 -12.20 12.40
N ALA A 253 -26.77 -12.94 11.41
CA ALA A 253 -28.19 -13.05 11.12
C ALA A 253 -28.53 -14.28 10.27
N THR A 254 -29.82 -14.60 10.17
CA THR A 254 -30.35 -15.54 9.17
C THR A 254 -31.47 -14.88 8.39
N LEU A 255 -31.28 -14.75 7.08
CA LEU A 255 -32.26 -14.22 6.13
C LEU A 255 -33.18 -15.34 5.64
N ASN A 256 -34.45 -15.00 5.37
CA ASN A 256 -35.40 -15.90 4.73
C ASN A 256 -35.22 -15.90 3.19
N VAL A 257 -35.96 -16.75 2.48
CA VAL A 257 -36.12 -16.71 1.02
C VAL A 257 -36.67 -15.35 0.57
N GLY A 258 -36.23 -14.83 -0.58
CA GLY A 258 -36.80 -13.64 -1.20
C GLY A 258 -36.36 -12.31 -0.58
N VAL A 259 -35.46 -12.34 0.41
CA VAL A 259 -34.89 -11.14 1.02
C VAL A 259 -33.88 -10.52 0.07
N SER A 260 -34.00 -9.23 -0.21
CA SER A 260 -33.01 -8.49 -0.98
C SER A 260 -31.80 -8.15 -0.10
N VAL A 261 -30.60 -8.29 -0.66
CA VAL A 261 -29.32 -7.91 -0.05
C VAL A 261 -28.52 -7.02 -1.00
N GLU A 262 -27.73 -6.12 -0.44
CA GLU A 262 -26.79 -5.27 -1.18
C GLU A 262 -25.50 -6.06 -1.42
N TYR A 263 -25.29 -6.54 -2.64
CA TYR A 263 -24.07 -7.26 -3.02
C TYR A 263 -22.94 -6.26 -3.31
N VAL A 264 -21.81 -6.45 -2.61
CA VAL A 264 -20.60 -5.63 -2.73
C VAL A 264 -19.57 -6.30 -3.63
N GLY A 265 -19.46 -7.63 -3.59
CA GLY A 265 -18.53 -8.38 -4.44
C GLY A 265 -18.42 -9.85 -4.05
N ALA A 266 -17.61 -10.62 -4.79
CA ALA A 266 -17.24 -11.98 -4.42
C ALA A 266 -15.96 -11.94 -3.56
N GLN A 267 -15.97 -12.65 -2.42
CA GLN A 267 -14.77 -12.90 -1.62
C GLN A 267 -13.99 -14.09 -2.20
N ASP A 268 -14.71 -15.16 -2.54
CA ASP A 268 -14.19 -16.32 -3.25
C ASP A 268 -15.32 -17.06 -4.00
N ALA A 269 -15.03 -18.25 -4.54
CA ALA A 269 -16.01 -19.06 -5.29
C ALA A 269 -17.22 -19.54 -4.46
N ASN A 270 -17.11 -19.56 -3.13
CA ASN A 270 -18.14 -19.99 -2.19
C ASN A 270 -18.77 -18.82 -1.43
N TRP A 271 -18.06 -17.71 -1.22
CA TRP A 271 -18.48 -16.60 -0.38
C TRP A 271 -18.61 -15.25 -1.11
N ALA A 272 -19.71 -14.56 -0.83
CA ALA A 272 -20.04 -13.22 -1.31
C ALA A 272 -20.03 -12.23 -0.15
N ILE A 273 -19.54 -11.02 -0.44
CA ILE A 273 -19.57 -9.87 0.45
C ILE A 273 -20.88 -9.13 0.22
N ILE A 274 -21.65 -8.92 1.28
CA ILE A 274 -22.82 -8.05 1.31
C ILE A 274 -22.62 -6.90 2.29
N ASN A 275 -23.28 -5.79 2.05
CA ASN A 275 -23.49 -4.77 3.08
C ASN A 275 -24.64 -5.25 3.99
N TYR A 276 -24.38 -5.29 5.31
CA TYR A 276 -25.36 -5.70 6.31
C TYR A 276 -25.16 -4.87 7.59
N ASN A 277 -26.21 -4.16 8.01
CA ASN A 277 -26.19 -3.24 9.15
C ASN A 277 -25.05 -2.18 9.10
N GLY A 278 -24.67 -1.74 7.89
CA GLY A 278 -23.58 -0.77 7.67
C GLY A 278 -22.16 -1.36 7.72
N GLY A 279 -22.02 -2.67 7.94
CA GLY A 279 -20.75 -3.40 7.90
C GLY A 279 -20.69 -4.37 6.72
N GLN A 280 -19.48 -4.82 6.37
CA GLN A 280 -19.31 -5.94 5.45
C GLN A 280 -19.59 -7.26 6.18
N ALA A 281 -20.41 -8.11 5.57
CA ALA A 281 -20.72 -9.44 6.07
C ALA A 281 -20.71 -10.48 4.94
N TYR A 282 -20.54 -11.75 5.30
CA TYR A 282 -20.32 -12.83 4.35
C TYR A 282 -21.52 -13.77 4.28
N VAL A 283 -21.95 -14.09 3.06
CA VAL A 283 -22.99 -15.07 2.74
C VAL A 283 -22.47 -16.04 1.67
N ALA A 284 -23.05 -17.24 1.57
CA ALA A 284 -22.62 -18.19 0.55
C ALA A 284 -23.16 -17.81 -0.84
N SER A 285 -22.26 -17.60 -1.81
CA SER A 285 -22.53 -17.12 -3.17
C SER A 285 -23.57 -17.95 -3.92
N ALA A 286 -23.60 -19.27 -3.70
CA ALA A 286 -24.53 -20.20 -4.34
C ALA A 286 -26.01 -19.98 -3.95
N TYR A 287 -26.30 -19.17 -2.94
CA TYR A 287 -27.64 -18.95 -2.38
C TYR A 287 -28.17 -17.52 -2.56
N ILE A 288 -27.49 -16.72 -3.38
CA ILE A 288 -27.95 -15.40 -3.83
C ILE A 288 -27.95 -15.35 -5.36
N LYS A 289 -28.89 -14.60 -5.94
CA LYS A 289 -28.93 -14.30 -7.38
C LYS A 289 -29.20 -12.80 -7.59
N PRO A 290 -28.83 -12.19 -8.73
CA PRO A 290 -29.26 -10.83 -9.03
C PRO A 290 -30.77 -10.68 -8.92
N ALA A 291 -31.23 -9.52 -8.42
CA ALA A 291 -32.60 -9.09 -8.59
C ALA A 291 -32.86 -8.86 -10.09
N GLN A 292 -34.04 -9.28 -10.55
CA GLN A 292 -34.57 -8.99 -11.88
C GLN A 292 -35.73 -8.01 -11.76
#